data_AF-A0A6V7JUL4-F1
#
_entry.id   AF-A0A6V7JUL4-F1
#
_cell.length_a   1.000
_cell.length_b   1.000
_cell.length_c   1.000
_cell.angle_alpha   90.00
_cell.angle_beta   90.00
_cell.angle_gamma   90.00
#
_symmetry.space_group_name_H-M   'P 1'
#
loop_
_entity.id
_entity.type
_entity.pdbx_description
1 polymer ?
#
loop_
_entity_poly.entity_id
_entity_poly.type
_entity_poly.pdbx_seq_one_letter_code
_entity_poly.pdbx_strand_id
1 'polypeptide(L)'
;SVGYYLTENRPPNEEHLTTRKTEKLVIDTDAGSDDATAILLVLSAWTRRHSNFDVIGITCVYGNTYEHNVETNVLKTLTIANASQ
;
A
#
# COMPACT_ATOMS: atom_id res chain seq x y z
N SER A 1 1.10 6.06 -18.95
CA SER A 1 1.41 6.32 -20.37
C SER A 1 2.62 7.24 -20.56
N VAL A 2 3.78 6.99 -19.92
CA VAL A 2 5.01 7.81 -20.14
C VAL A 2 6.30 6.97 -20.20
N GLY A 3 6.22 5.63 -20.03
CA GLY A 3 7.41 4.77 -19.95
C GLY A 3 7.93 4.18 -21.26
N TYR A 4 7.14 4.20 -22.34
CA TYR A 4 7.47 3.47 -23.58
C TYR A 4 8.15 4.32 -24.67
N TYR A 5 8.11 5.65 -24.59
CA TYR A 5 8.54 6.52 -25.71
C TYR A 5 10.06 6.80 -25.81
N LEU A 6 10.90 6.23 -24.94
CA LEU A 6 12.34 6.54 -24.91
C LEU A 6 13.26 5.36 -25.28
N THR A 7 12.74 4.24 -25.77
CA THR A 7 13.56 3.02 -25.99
C THR A 7 14.14 2.88 -27.39
N GLU A 8 13.74 3.68 -28.39
CA GLU A 8 14.10 3.40 -29.79
C GLU A 8 15.44 4.00 -30.27
N ASN A 9 16.23 4.69 -29.43
CA ASN A 9 17.49 5.32 -29.86
C ASN A 9 18.68 5.24 -28.86
N ARG A 10 18.80 4.17 -28.05
CA ARG A 10 19.87 4.06 -27.02
C ARG A 10 21.03 3.13 -27.45
N PRO A 11 22.31 3.49 -27.20
CA PRO A 11 23.47 2.64 -27.51
C PRO A 11 23.45 1.28 -26.76
N PRO A 12 24.11 0.24 -27.31
CA PRO A 12 23.87 -1.16 -26.94
C PRO A 12 24.48 -1.64 -25.62
N ASN A 13 25.18 -0.78 -24.87
CA ASN A 13 26.09 -1.20 -23.78
C ASN A 13 25.77 -0.62 -22.39
N GLU A 14 24.57 -0.07 -22.19
CA GLU A 14 24.15 0.42 -20.88
C GLU A 14 23.14 -0.57 -20.27
N GLU A 15 23.62 -1.47 -19.41
CA GLU A 15 22.77 -2.30 -18.56
C GLU A 15 22.01 -1.37 -17.59
N HIS A 16 20.82 -0.95 -18.01
CA HIS A 16 19.92 -0.22 -17.16
C HIS A 16 19.24 -1.22 -16.23
N LEU A 17 19.71 -1.29 -14.97
CA LEU A 17 18.87 -1.73 -13.86
C LEU A 17 17.71 -0.75 -13.76
N THR A 18 16.66 -0.94 -14.56
CA THR A 18 15.39 -0.23 -14.39
C THR A 18 14.77 -0.77 -13.11
N THR A 19 15.21 -0.28 -11.95
CA THR A 19 14.50 -0.50 -10.70
C THR A 19 13.10 0.06 -10.93
N ARG A 20 12.09 -0.81 -11.03
CA ARG A 20 10.69 -0.37 -11.04
C ARG A 20 10.51 0.52 -9.81
N LYS A 21 10.23 1.81 -10.04
CA LYS A 21 10.01 2.75 -8.95
C LYS A 21 8.71 2.33 -8.26
N THR A 22 8.83 1.81 -7.05
CA THR A 22 7.70 1.47 -6.20
C THR A 22 7.06 2.76 -5.68
N GLU A 23 5.76 2.91 -5.86
CA GLU A 23 4.99 4.03 -5.30
C GLU A 23 4.85 3.85 -3.79
N LYS A 24 4.91 4.94 -3.01
CA LYS A 24 4.74 4.86 -1.55
C LYS A 24 3.27 5.13 -1.22
N LEU A 25 2.67 4.28 -0.39
CA LEU A 25 1.27 4.37 0.02
C LEU A 25 1.16 4.58 1.53
N VAL A 26 0.42 5.63 1.92
CA VAL A 26 -0.06 5.86 3.28
C VAL A 26 -1.58 5.73 3.26
N ILE A 27 -2.15 5.04 4.23
CA ILE A 27 -3.61 4.86 4.38
C ILE A 27 -4.06 5.69 5.58
N ASP A 28 -5.03 6.58 5.38
CA ASP A 28 -5.68 7.35 6.46
C ASP A 28 -7.14 6.88 6.57
N THR A 29 -7.58 6.47 7.76
CA THR A 29 -8.83 5.71 7.95
C THR A 29 -9.49 5.98 9.30
N ASP A 30 -10.82 5.88 9.37
CA ASP A 30 -11.59 5.94 10.62
C ASP A 30 -12.12 4.55 11.07
N ALA A 31 -11.58 3.48 10.48
CA ALA A 31 -11.83 2.06 10.78
C ALA A 31 -13.30 1.64 10.67
N GLY A 32 -13.98 2.13 9.64
CA GLY A 32 -15.23 1.54 9.16
C GLY A 32 -15.10 0.07 8.74
N SER A 33 -16.23 -0.61 8.56
CA SER A 33 -16.22 -2.00 8.06
C SER A 33 -15.74 -2.10 6.61
N ASP A 34 -16.02 -1.08 5.81
CA ASP A 34 -15.51 -0.88 4.46
C ASP A 34 -13.99 -0.58 4.47
N ASP A 35 -13.52 0.24 5.41
CA ASP A 35 -12.08 0.49 5.60
C ASP A 35 -11.30 -0.79 5.93
N ALA A 36 -11.84 -1.62 6.85
CA ALA A 36 -11.22 -2.89 7.20
C ALA A 36 -11.07 -3.79 5.97
N THR A 37 -12.07 -3.80 5.10
CA THR A 37 -12.05 -4.55 3.84
C THR A 37 -11.02 -3.98 2.86
N ALA A 38 -10.91 -2.65 2.77
CA ALA A 38 -9.92 -1.97 1.93
C ALA A 38 -8.48 -2.27 2.40
N ILE A 39 -8.23 -2.21 3.71
CA ILE A 39 -6.92 -2.56 4.31
C ILE A 39 -6.55 -4.01 3.97
N LEU A 40 -7.47 -4.96 4.15
CA LEU A 40 -7.23 -6.37 3.81
C LEU A 40 -6.91 -6.56 2.33
N LEU A 41 -7.61 -5.85 1.44
CA LEU A 41 -7.37 -5.92 0.00
C LEU A 41 -5.99 -5.35 -0.37
N VAL A 42 -5.62 -4.20 0.19
CA VAL A 42 -4.32 -3.56 -0.03
C VAL A 42 -3.19 -4.48 0.45
N LEU A 43 -3.28 -5.00 1.68
CA LEU A 43 -2.27 -5.91 2.23
C LEU A 43 -2.17 -7.21 1.43
N SER A 44 -3.29 -7.76 0.98
CA SER A 44 -3.34 -8.92 0.09
C SER A 44 -2.59 -8.68 -1.23
N ALA A 45 -2.78 -7.53 -1.87
CA ALA A 45 -2.10 -7.16 -3.11
C ALA A 45 -0.61 -6.84 -2.89
N TRP A 46 -0.28 -6.23 -1.76
CA TRP A 46 1.08 -5.89 -1.34
C TRP A 46 1.91 -7.14 -1.03
N THR A 47 1.42 -8.01 -0.15
CA THR A 47 2.11 -9.24 0.28
C THR A 47 2.32 -10.24 -0.86
N ARG A 48 1.38 -10.33 -1.81
CA ARG A 48 1.51 -11.19 -3.00
C ARG A 48 2.41 -10.61 -4.10
N ARG A 49 3.05 -9.46 -3.86
CA ARG A 49 3.84 -8.70 -4.86
C ARG A 49 3.09 -8.46 -6.16
N HIS A 50 1.77 -8.32 -6.05
CA HIS A 50 0.87 -8.08 -7.17
C HIS A 50 0.55 -6.58 -7.33
N SER A 51 1.33 -5.73 -6.68
CA SER A 51 1.22 -4.28 -6.70
C SER A 51 2.57 -3.64 -6.97
N ASN A 52 2.56 -2.41 -7.48
CA ASN A 52 3.75 -1.58 -7.66
C ASN A 52 3.87 -0.50 -6.57
N PHE A 53 3.29 -0.76 -5.39
CA PHE A 53 3.36 0.15 -4.25
C PHE A 53 3.93 -0.52 -3.01
N ASP A 54 4.40 0.29 -2.07
CA ASP A 54 4.88 -0.10 -0.76
C ASP A 54 4.04 0.60 0.30
N VAL A 55 3.43 -0.17 1.21
CA VAL A 55 2.65 0.40 2.32
C VAL A 55 3.64 0.84 3.39
N ILE A 56 3.77 2.16 3.57
CA ILE A 56 4.78 2.74 4.47
C ILE A 56 4.17 3.23 5.79
N GLY A 57 2.85 3.25 5.92
CA GLY A 57 2.18 3.65 7.16
C GLY A 57 0.66 3.61 7.04
N ILE A 58 0.01 3.48 8.20
CA ILE A 58 -1.43 3.59 8.37
C ILE A 58 -1.66 4.60 9.50
N THR A 59 -2.46 5.64 9.25
CA THR A 59 -2.87 6.66 10.21
C THR A 59 -4.35 6.51 10.51
N CYS A 60 -4.72 6.84 11.76
CA CYS A 60 -6.10 6.76 12.23
C CYS A 60 -6.65 8.18 12.38
N VAL A 61 -7.90 8.39 11.97
CA VAL A 61 -8.64 9.65 12.13
C VAL A 61 -9.98 9.38 12.82
N TYR A 62 -10.53 10.40 13.48
CA TYR A 62 -11.83 10.31 14.13
C TYR A 62 -12.98 10.30 13.11
N GLY A 63 -13.99 9.45 13.32
CA GLY A 63 -15.17 9.37 12.45
C GLY A 63 -16.17 8.29 12.89
N ASN A 64 -16.11 7.12 12.26
CA ASN A 64 -16.98 5.96 12.50
C ASN A 64 -17.07 5.51 13.97
N THR A 65 -16.05 5.80 14.78
CA THR A 65 -16.06 5.59 16.24
C THR A 65 -15.08 6.54 16.93
N TYR A 66 -14.99 6.48 18.26
CA TYR A 66 -13.97 7.18 19.02
C TYR A 66 -12.57 6.76 18.59
N GLU A 67 -11.63 7.70 18.56
CA GLU A 67 -10.25 7.52 18.06
C GLU A 67 -9.56 6.25 18.62
N HIS A 68 -9.62 6.01 19.93
CA HIS A 68 -9.05 4.80 20.55
C HIS A 68 -9.66 3.48 20.04
N ASN A 69 -10.93 3.50 19.63
CA ASN A 69 -11.59 2.36 19.01
C ASN A 69 -11.17 2.21 17.54
N VAL A 70 -10.89 3.31 16.84
CA VAL A 70 -10.33 3.30 15.48
C VAL A 70 -8.98 2.57 15.50
N GLU A 71 -8.07 3.00 16.37
CA GLU A 71 -6.74 2.38 16.54
C GLU A 71 -6.88 0.88 16.85
N THR A 72 -7.74 0.53 17.81
CA THR A 72 -7.99 -0.87 18.19
C THR A 72 -8.54 -1.69 17.02
N ASN A 73 -9.44 -1.14 16.22
CA ASN A 73 -10.05 -1.84 15.09
C ASN A 73 -9.08 -2.00 13.92
N VAL A 74 -8.23 -1.00 13.65
CA VAL A 74 -7.11 -1.11 12.70
C VAL A 74 -6.17 -2.23 13.15
N LEU A 75 -5.74 -2.24 14.42
CA LEU A 75 -4.85 -3.28 14.95
C LEU A 75 -5.45 -4.68 14.85
N LYS A 76 -6.75 -4.85 15.13
CA LYS A 76 -7.45 -6.13 14.93
C LYS A 76 -7.46 -6.56 13.47
N THR A 77 -7.74 -5.64 12.55
CA THR A 77 -7.71 -5.90 11.11
C THR A 77 -6.32 -6.34 10.66
N LEU A 78 -5.27 -5.63 11.09
CA LEU A 78 -3.89 -6.00 10.83
C LEU A 78 -3.51 -7.35 11.46
N THR A 79 -4.01 -7.66 12.66
CA THR A 79 -3.80 -8.97 13.31
C THR A 79 -4.40 -10.10 12.46
N ILE A 80 -5.63 -9.93 11.98
CA ILE A 80 -6.29 -10.88 11.07
C ILE A 80 -5.52 -11.02 9.76
N ALA A 81 -4.93 -9.94 9.26
CA ALA A 81 -4.08 -9.93 8.07
C ALA A 81 -2.67 -10.51 8.31
N ASN A 82 -2.32 -10.86 9.56
CA ASN A 82 -0.96 -11.22 9.99
C ASN A 82 0.09 -10.14 9.65
N ALA A 83 -0.28 -8.88 9.88
CA ALA A 83 0.49 -7.68 9.56
C ALA A 83 0.69 -6.74 10.78
N SER A 84 0.44 -7.21 11.99
CA SER A 84 0.56 -6.44 13.24
C SER A 84 1.57 -7.01 14.25
N GLN A 85 2.62 -7.71 13.78
CA GLN A 85 3.66 -8.24 14.67
C GLN A 85 4.66 -7.17 15.10
#